data_AF-A0A6P0SW76-F1
#
_entry.id   AF-A0A6P0SW76-F1
#
_cell.length_a   1.000
_cell.length_b   1.000
_cell.length_c   1.000
_cell.angle_alpha   90.00
_cell.angle_beta   90.00
_cell.angle_gamma   90.00
#
_symmetry.space_group_name_H-M   'P 1'
#
loop_
_entity.id
_entity.type
_entity.pdbx_description
1 polymer ?
#
loop_
_entity_poly.entity_id
_entity_poly.type
_entity_poly.pdbx_seq_one_letter_code
_entity_poly.pdbx_strand_id
1 'polypeptide(L)' 'MSIKRVGVIGGGQLAWMMAMAAKSLGIRLVVQTPNVTDPAVCVAAETVFAAIDDGVATEQIASRCDVITFEN' A
#
# COMPACT_ATOMS: atom_id res chain seq x y z
N MET A 1 2.19 -6.03 -20.18
CA MET A 1 2.92 -5.85 -18.90
C MET A 1 2.03 -6.42 -17.81
N SER A 2 2.57 -7.26 -16.90
CA SER A 2 1.79 -7.84 -15.79
C SER A 2 2.09 -7.02 -14.53
N ILE A 3 1.05 -6.48 -13.89
CA ILE A 3 1.16 -5.72 -12.64
C ILE A 3 1.58 -6.70 -11.53
N LYS A 4 2.66 -6.39 -10.82
CA LYS A 4 3.19 -7.21 -9.73
C LYS A 4 3.18 -6.48 -8.40
N ARG A 5 3.22 -5.15 -8.39
CA ARG A 5 3.29 -4.31 -7.19
C ARG A 5 2.32 -3.14 -7.28
N VAL A 6 1.45 -3.02 -6.30
CA VAL A 6 0.45 -1.94 -6.19
C VAL A 6 0.75 -1.15 -4.93
N GLY A 7 0.94 0.16 -5.07
CA GLY A 7 1.03 1.10 -3.96
C GLY A 7 -0.35 1.57 -3.52
N VAL A 8 -0.59 1.65 -2.21
CA VAL A 8 -1.80 2.22 -1.62
C VAL A 8 -1.41 3.29 -0.61
N ILE A 9 -1.95 4.49 -0.79
CA ILE A 9 -1.85 5.57 0.19
C ILE A 9 -3.07 5.49 1.11
N GLY A 10 -2.84 5.20 2.39
CA GLY A 10 -3.87 4.85 3.38
C GLY A 10 -3.77 3.38 3.82
N GLY A 11 -3.88 3.14 5.12
CA GLY A 11 -3.67 1.83 5.76
C GLY A 11 -4.92 1.22 6.39
N GLY A 12 -6.10 1.77 6.13
CA GLY A 12 -7.36 1.38 6.73
C GLY A 12 -7.90 0.02 6.27
N GLN A 13 -9.17 -0.23 6.60
CA GLN A 13 -9.84 -1.50 6.31
C GLN A 13 -9.96 -1.78 4.80
N LEU A 14 -10.07 -0.75 3.96
CA LEU A 14 -10.17 -0.97 2.52
C LEU A 14 -8.83 -1.42 1.96
N ALA A 15 -7.72 -0.82 2.42
CA ALA A 15 -6.37 -1.27 2.08
C ALA A 15 -6.11 -2.71 2.57
N TRP A 16 -6.62 -3.08 3.74
CA TRP A 16 -6.57 -4.46 4.26
C TRP A 16 -7.32 -5.44 3.35
N MET A 17 -8.55 -5.11 2.94
CA MET A 17 -9.34 -5.90 1.99
C MET A 17 -8.63 -6.03 0.62
N MET A 18 -8.03 -4.94 0.13
CA MET A 18 -7.23 -4.94 -1.11
C MET A 18 -6.00 -5.85 -0.99
N ALA A 19 -5.28 -5.84 0.13
CA ALA A 19 -4.12 -6.69 0.33
C ALA A 19 -4.49 -8.19 0.26
N MET A 20 -5.62 -8.57 0.84
CA MET A 20 -6.12 -9.95 0.78
C MET A 20 -6.45 -10.38 -0.66
N ALA A 21 -7.10 -9.51 -1.44
CA ALA A 21 -7.40 -9.77 -2.85
C ALA A 21 -6.12 -9.76 -3.72
N ALA A 22 -5.19 -8.84 -3.48
CA ALA A 22 -3.92 -8.76 -4.20
C ALA A 22 -3.11 -10.07 -4.03
N LYS A 23 -3.11 -10.64 -2.82
CA LYS A 23 -2.43 -11.90 -2.52
C LYS A 23 -2.95 -13.07 -3.35
N SER A 24 -4.27 -13.19 -3.58
CA SER A 24 -4.83 -14.26 -4.41
C SER A 24 -4.50 -14.11 -5.90
N LEU A 25 -4.18 -12.88 -6.33
CA LEU A 25 -3.74 -12.55 -7.69
C LEU A 25 -2.21 -12.59 -7.86
N GLY A 26 -1.45 -12.90 -6.81
CA GLY A 26 0.02 -12.86 -6.84
C GLY A 26 0.62 -11.45 -6.92
N ILE A 27 -0.17 -10.43 -6.57
CA ILE A 27 0.24 -9.02 -6.52
C ILE A 27 0.69 -8.68 -5.10
N ARG A 28 1.78 -7.92 -4.98
CA ARG A 28 2.27 -7.40 -3.69
C ARG A 28 1.71 -6.01 -3.44
N LEU A 29 1.07 -5.81 -2.29
CA LEU A 29 0.60 -4.50 -1.85
C LEU A 29 1.67 -3.79 -1.02
N VAL A 30 1.99 -2.55 -1.36
CA VAL A 30 2.85 -1.66 -0.57
C VAL A 30 1.99 -0.53 -0.01
N VAL A 31 2.04 -0.28 1.29
CA VAL A 31 1.13 0.68 1.95
C VAL A 31 1.91 1.86 2.52
N GLN A 32 1.42 3.10 2.33
CA GLN A 32 1.83 4.27 3.10
C GLN A 32 0.77 4.57 4.17
N THR A 33 1.16 4.57 5.43
CA THR A 33 0.28 4.90 6.57
C THR A 33 1.08 5.46 7.74
N PRO A 34 0.53 6.39 8.55
CA PRO A 34 1.22 6.92 9.71
C PRO A 34 1.32 5.94 10.89
N ASN A 35 0.43 4.94 11.01
CA ASN A 35 0.32 4.12 12.22
C ASN A 35 0.74 2.67 11.99
N VAL A 36 1.57 2.14 12.89
CA VAL A 36 1.97 0.72 12.89
C VAL A 36 0.81 -0.25 13.19
N THR A 37 -0.28 0.25 13.74
CA THR A 37 -1.47 -0.52 14.12
C THR A 37 -2.60 -0.46 13.09
N ASP A 38 -2.39 0.23 11.96
CA ASP A 38 -3.42 0.34 10.94
C ASP A 38 -3.72 -1.04 10.31
N PRO A 39 -4.99 -1.33 9.97
CA PRO A 39 -5.44 -2.66 9.55
C PRO A 39 -4.57 -3.31 8.46
N ALA A 40 -4.20 -2.55 7.43
CA ALA A 40 -3.45 -3.08 6.29
C ALA A 40 -2.00 -3.47 6.64
N VAL A 41 -1.42 -2.91 7.71
CA VAL A 41 -0.02 -3.15 8.09
C VAL A 41 0.27 -4.63 8.35
N CYS A 42 -0.69 -5.37 8.91
CA CYS A 42 -0.50 -6.78 9.25
C CYS A 42 -0.50 -7.73 8.03
N VAL A 43 -0.93 -7.26 6.86
CA VAL A 43 -1.08 -8.07 5.64
C VAL A 43 -0.33 -7.51 4.43
N ALA A 44 0.11 -6.25 4.48
CA ALA A 44 0.89 -5.63 3.42
C ALA A 44 2.24 -6.35 3.21
N ALA A 45 2.72 -6.35 1.97
CA ALA A 45 4.04 -6.92 1.67
C ALA A 45 5.17 -6.02 2.20
N GLU A 46 4.97 -4.70 2.13
CA GLU A 46 5.86 -3.66 2.63
C GLU A 46 5.03 -2.46 3.11
N THR A 47 5.52 -1.75 4.13
CA THR A 47 4.87 -0.55 4.67
C THR A 47 5.86 0.61 4.75
N VAL A 48 5.47 1.77 4.27
CA VAL A 48 6.15 3.06 4.44
C VAL A 48 5.42 3.82 5.53
N PHE A 49 6.06 4.00 6.68
CA PHE A 49 5.46 4.72 7.80
C PHE A 49 5.64 6.23 7.64
N ALA A 50 4.58 6.90 7.17
CA ALA A 50 4.54 8.34 6.94
C ALA A 50 3.09 8.83 6.88
N ALA A 51 2.88 10.13 7.08
CA ALA A 51 1.56 10.75 6.91
C ALA A 51 1.05 10.55 5.47
N ILE A 52 -0.27 10.47 5.28
CA ILE A 52 -0.87 10.22 3.95
C ILE A 52 -0.61 11.35 2.95
N ASP A 53 -0.30 12.55 3.44
CA ASP A 53 0.03 13.75 2.66
C ASP A 53 1.55 13.97 2.52
N ASP A 54 2.38 13.04 3.01
CA ASP A 54 3.82 13.06 2.79
C ASP A 54 4.15 12.65 1.34
N GLY A 55 4.41 13.66 0.51
CA GLY A 55 4.77 13.48 -0.89
C GLY A 55 6.13 12.77 -1.10
N VAL A 56 7.07 12.89 -0.16
CA VAL A 56 8.37 12.20 -0.25
C VAL A 56 8.18 10.70 0.00
N ALA A 57 7.32 10.33 0.96
CA ALA A 57 6.94 8.94 1.16
C ALA A 57 6.17 8.37 -0.04
N THR A 58 5.30 9.17 -0.66
CA THR A 58 4.58 8.76 -1.88
C THR A 58 5.53 8.55 -3.05
N GLU A 59 6.56 9.39 -3.21
CA GLU A 59 7.63 9.20 -4.20
C GLU A 59 8.38 7.87 -3.98
N GLN A 60 8.66 7.50 -2.72
CA GLN A 60 9.28 6.22 -2.41
C GLN A 60 8.42 5.04 -2.87
N ILE A 61 7.09 5.10 -2.68
CA ILE A 61 6.17 4.08 -3.20
C ILE A 61 6.15 4.08 -4.73
N ALA A 62 6.09 5.26 -5.36
CA ALA A 62 6.04 5.41 -6.82
C ALA A 62 7.27 4.81 -7.52
N SER A 63 8.44 4.93 -6.90
CA SER A 63 9.68 4.34 -7.44
C SER A 63 9.71 2.79 -7.43
N ARG A 64 8.78 2.14 -6.71
CA ARG A 64 8.81 0.68 -6.44
C ARG A 64 7.55 -0.05 -6.88
N CYS A 65 6.50 0.65 -7.32
CA CYS A 65 5.21 0.06 -7.68
C CYS A 65 4.88 0.32 -9.14
N ASP A 66 4.11 -0.59 -9.75
CA ASP A 66 3.69 -0.45 -11.14
C ASP A 66 2.54 0.56 -11.28
N VAL A 67 1.71 0.66 -10.24
CA VAL A 67 0.56 1.57 -10.12
C VAL A 67 0.36 2.00 -8.67
N ILE A 68 -0.29 3.15 -8.47
CA ILE A 68 -0.69 3.66 -7.15
C ILE A 68 -2.21 3.90 -7.13
N THR A 69 -2.84 3.60 -6.01
CA THR A 69 -4.21 3.98 -5.68
C THR A 69 -4.28 4.60 -4.28
N PHE A 70 -5.43 5.16 -3.95
CA PHE A 70 -5.70 5.77 -2.64
C PHE A 70 -6.80 5.00 -1.92
N GLU A 71 -6.75 5.09 -0.60
CA GLU A 71 -7.78 4.65 0.33
C GLU A 71 -8.30 5.86 1.10
N ASN A 72 -9.61 5.90 1.40
CA ASN A 72 -10.29 6.96 2.15
C ASN A 72 -10.82 6.41 3.47
#